data_AF-A0A967XJV8-F1
#
_entry.id   AF-A0A967XJV8-F1
#
_cell.length_a   1.000
_cell.length_b   1.000
_cell.length_c   1.000
_cell.angle_alpha   90.00
_cell.angle_beta   90.00
_cell.angle_gamma   90.00
#
_symmetry.space_group_name_H-M   'P 1'
#
loop_
_entity.id
_entity.type
_entity.pdbx_description
1 polymer ?
#
loop_
_entity_poly.entity_id
_entity_poly.type
_entity_poly.pdbx_seq_one_letter_code
_entity_poly.pdbx_strand_id
1 'polypeptide(L)' 'QRGTFSHRHAVLVDFETEQEYTPLAHIKDDQAPIRVYDSLLSEFAAMGFEYGYSVAAPDTLVMWEAQFG' A
#
# COMPACT_ATOMS: atom_id res chain seq x y z
N GLN A 1 5.13 -1.10 1.15
CA GLN A 1 4.87 -1.80 2.43
C GLN A 1 5.77 -1.33 3.59
N ARG A 2 7.09 -1.55 3.53
CA ARG A 2 8.06 -1.07 4.55
C ARG A 2 8.37 0.43 4.47
N GLY A 3 8.28 0.98 3.25
CA GLY A 3 8.76 2.31 2.88
C GLY A 3 10.25 2.27 2.50
N THR A 4 10.66 3.05 1.49
CA THR A 4 12.04 3.05 0.95
C THR A 4 13.09 3.23 2.05
N PHE A 5 12.83 4.14 2.98
CA PHE A 5 13.75 4.49 4.07
C PHE A 5 13.44 3.78 5.39
N SER A 6 12.73 2.64 5.36
CA SER A 6 12.37 1.85 6.55
C SER A 6 11.70 2.68 7.65
N HIS A 7 10.80 3.57 7.26
CA HIS A 7 10.15 4.50 8.18
C HIS A 7 8.66 4.22 8.36
N ARG A 8 8.03 3.41 7.48
CA ARG A 8 6.57 3.23 7.44
C ARG A 8 6.10 1.97 8.15
N HIS A 9 6.70 0.82 7.85
CA HIS A 9 6.31 -0.47 8.41
C HIS A 9 4.79 -0.74 8.40
N ALA A 10 4.10 -0.39 7.29
CA ALA A 10 2.65 -0.57 7.20
C ALA A 10 2.22 -2.05 7.15
N VAL A 11 3.11 -2.92 6.68
CA VAL A 11 2.98 -4.38 6.71
C VAL A 11 4.13 -4.93 7.55
N LEU A 12 3.80 -5.77 8.51
CA LEU A 12 4.73 -6.53 9.34
C LEU A 12 4.83 -7.94 8.79
N VAL A 13 6.05 -8.47 8.71
CA VAL A 13 6.31 -9.84 8.26
C VAL A 13 6.82 -10.64 9.45
N ASP A 14 6.14 -11.75 9.76
CA ASP A 14 6.58 -12.68 10.78
C ASP A 14 7.86 -13.42 10.34
N PHE A 15 8.88 -13.45 11.19
CA PHE A 15 10.19 -13.98 10.82
C PHE A 15 10.22 -15.51 10.69
N GLU A 16 9.34 -16.22 11.39
CA GLU A 16 9.32 -17.68 11.39
C GLU A 16 8.41 -18.25 10.29
N THR A 17 7.31 -17.54 10.01
CA THR A 17 6.24 -18.02 9.13
C THR A 17 6.10 -17.23 7.83
N GLU A 18 6.80 -16.11 7.68
CA GLU A 18 6.69 -15.15 6.56
C GLU A 18 5.28 -14.57 6.38
N GLN A 19 4.40 -14.73 7.38
CA GLN A 19 3.04 -14.21 7.31
C GLN A 19 3.03 -12.69 7.39
N GLU A 20 2.29 -12.06 6.49
CA GLU A 20 2.06 -10.63 6.47
C GLU A 20 0.90 -10.24 7.38
N TYR A 21 1.12 -9.23 8.21
CA TYR A 21 0.10 -8.60 9.04
C TYR A 21 0.09 -7.09 8.79
N THR A 22 -1.07 -6.53 8.47
CA THR A 22 -1.27 -5.08 8.27
C THR A 22 -2.03 -4.51 9.47
N PRO A 23 -1.36 -3.86 10.44
CA PRO A 23 -2.02 -3.41 11.67
C PRO A 23 -3.17 -2.43 11.41
N LEU A 24 -3.00 -1.53 10.43
CA LEU A 24 -4.02 -0.55 10.06
C LEU A 24 -5.29 -1.18 9.47
N ALA A 25 -5.26 -2.45 9.06
CA ALA A 25 -6.42 -3.19 8.58
C ALA A 25 -7.27 -3.81 9.71
N HIS A 26 -6.84 -3.70 10.98
CA HIS A 26 -7.43 -4.39 12.14
C HIS A 26 -7.71 -3.45 13.32
N ILE A 27 -8.06 -2.19 13.06
CA ILE A 27 -8.42 -1.18 14.06
C ILE A 27 -9.84 -1.42 14.61
N LYS A 28 -10.79 -1.77 13.75
CA LYS A 28 -12.19 -2.09 14.10
C LYS A 28 -12.83 -2.99 13.04
N ASP A 29 -13.83 -3.78 13.42
CA ASP A 29 -14.46 -4.77 12.52
C ASP A 29 -15.17 -4.14 11.30
N ASP A 30 -15.69 -2.92 11.43
CA ASP A 30 -16.48 -2.21 10.42
C ASP A 30 -15.69 -1.09 9.70
N GLN A 31 -14.36 -1.16 9.71
CA GLN A 31 -13.53 -0.17 9.03
C GLN A 31 -13.54 -0.29 7.51
N ALA A 32 -13.22 0.82 6.85
CA ALA A 32 -12.89 0.81 5.44
C ALA A 32 -11.62 -0.03 5.20
N PRO A 33 -11.54 -0.75 4.07
CA PRO A 33 -10.37 -1.55 3.74
C PRO A 33 -9.17 -0.65 3.45
N ILE A 34 -8.01 -1.01 3.99
CA ILE A 34 -6.72 -0.44 3.61
C ILE A 34 -5.91 -1.50 2.88
N ARG A 35 -5.26 -1.11 1.78
CA ARG A 35 -4.43 -1.99 0.97
C ARG A 35 -3.10 -1.29 0.69
N VAL A 36 -2.00 -1.99 0.91
CA VAL A 36 -0.65 -1.46 0.71
C VAL A 36 0.14 -2.47 -0.12
N TYR A 37 0.50 -2.09 -1.33
CA TYR A 37 1.23 -2.94 -2.26
C TYR A 37 2.62 -2.37 -2.52
N ASP A 38 3.59 -3.25 -2.72
CA ASP A 38 4.83 -2.89 -3.40
C ASP A 38 4.60 -3.07 -4.90
N SER A 39 4.78 -1.98 -5.67
CA SER A 39 4.57 -2.02 -7.12
C SER A 39 5.69 -2.81 -7.82
N LEU A 40 5.40 -3.27 -9.03
CA LEU A 40 6.45 -3.73 -9.94
C LEU A 40 7.42 -2.58 -10.24
N LEU A 41 8.62 -2.91 -10.72
CA LEU A 41 9.66 -1.94 -11.06
C LEU A 41 9.32 -1.17 -12.36
N SER A 42 8.24 -0.38 -12.33
CA SER A 42 7.75 0.44 -13.44
C SER A 42 6.93 1.62 -12.94
N GLU A 43 7.53 2.80 -12.98
CA GLU A 43 6.94 4.04 -12.48
C GLU A 43 5.77 4.50 -13.36
N PHE A 44 5.97 4.51 -14.68
CA PHE A 44 4.95 5.01 -15.61
C PHE A 44 3.69 4.14 -15.61
N ALA A 45 3.85 2.81 -15.62
CA ALA A 45 2.72 1.89 -15.60
C ALA A 45 1.99 1.92 -14.24
N ALA A 46 2.75 1.91 -13.13
CA ALA A 46 2.15 1.98 -11.79
C ALA A 46 1.38 3.29 -11.60
N MET A 47 1.98 4.43 -11.94
CA MET A 47 1.31 5.73 -11.81
C MET A 47 0.06 5.84 -12.70
N GLY A 48 0.12 5.34 -13.94
CA GLY A 48 -1.05 5.28 -14.82
C GLY A 48 -2.19 4.41 -14.26
N PHE A 49 -1.85 3.26 -13.66
CA PHE A 49 -2.82 2.39 -13.00
C PHE A 49 -3.48 3.09 -11.80
N GLU A 50 -2.68 3.64 -10.88
CA GLU A 50 -3.19 4.32 -9.69
C GLU A 50 -4.06 5.54 -10.05
N TYR A 51 -3.68 6.29 -11.11
CA TYR A 51 -4.51 7.37 -11.64
C TYR A 51 -5.88 6.85 -12.09
N GLY A 52 -5.92 5.79 -12.91
CA GLY A 52 -7.18 5.18 -13.34
C GLY A 52 -8.04 4.71 -12.16
N TYR A 53 -7.41 4.11 -11.16
CA TYR A 53 -8.10 3.65 -9.95
C TYR A 53 -8.71 4.82 -9.16
N SER A 54 -7.98 5.93 -9.01
CA SER A 54 -8.49 7.14 -8.33
C SER A 54 -9.70 7.78 -9.01
N VAL A 55 -9.76 7.72 -10.34
CA VAL A 55 -10.92 8.20 -11.10
C VAL A 55 -12.11 7.25 -10.96
N ALA A 56 -11.86 5.94 -10.96
CA ALA A 56 -12.91 4.92 -10.88
C ALA A 56 -13.50 4.76 -9.47
N ALA A 57 -12.74 5.03 -8.42
CA ALA A 57 -13.14 4.88 -7.02
C ALA A 57 -13.03 6.23 -6.27
N PRO A 58 -13.96 7.18 -6.48
CA PRO A 58 -13.83 8.56 -6.01
C PRO A 58 -13.81 8.70 -4.48
N ASP A 59 -14.39 7.73 -3.76
CA ASP A 59 -14.43 7.73 -2.29
C ASP A 59 -13.17 7.09 -1.65
N THR A 60 -12.21 6.64 -2.47
CA THR A 60 -10.98 5.99 -2.00
C THR A 60 -9.81 6.97 -2.01
N LEU A 61 -9.06 7.03 -0.89
CA LEU A 61 -7.76 7.69 -0.89
C LEU A 61 -6.74 6.81 -1.63
N VAL A 62 -6.26 7.29 -2.76
CA VAL A 62 -5.25 6.61 -3.59
C VAL A 62 -3.93 7.35 -3.47
N MET A 63 -2.85 6.61 -3.20
CA MET A 63 -1.51 7.16 -3.03
C MET A 63 -0.49 6.32 -3.80
N TRP A 64 0.37 6.98 -4.58
CA TRP A 64 1.53 6.36 -5.21
C TRP A 64 2.81 7.02 -4.68
N GLU A 65 3.80 6.21 -4.32
CA GLU A 65 5.10 6.68 -3.81
C GLU A 65 6.22 6.18 -4.72
N ALA A 66 6.96 7.11 -5.32
CA ALA A 66 8.19 6.79 -6.02
C ALA A 66 9.28 6.36 -5.02
N GLN A 67 10.21 5.50 -5.46
CA GLN A 67 11.36 5.12 -4.61
C GLN A 67 12.24 6.34 -4.30
N PHE A 68 12.48 7.17 -5.33
CA PHE A 68 13.10 8.48 -5.28
C PHE A 68 12.35 9.41 -6.25
N GLY A 69 12.34 10.71 -5.98
CA GLY A 69 11.71 11.74 -6.82
C GLY A 69 12.63 12.93 -7.04
#